data_AF-A0A166I3D2-F1
#
_entry.id   AF-A0A166I3D2-F1
#
_cell.length_a   1.000
_cell.length_b   1.000
_cell.length_c   1.000
_cell.angle_alpha   90.00
_cell.angle_beta   90.00
_cell.angle_gamma   90.00
#
_symmetry.space_group_name_H-M   'P 1'
#
loop_
_entity.id
_entity.type
_entity.pdbx_description
1 polymer ?
#
loop_
_entity_poly.entity_id
_entity_poly.type
_entity_poly.pdbx_seq_one_letter_code
_entity_poly.pdbx_strand_id
1 'polypeptide(L)'
;MVWASHSIMYMSDNSLNYTGTSIGEKGSKARKGGGKRTRGDIFSDLQQYALSHNGDTLTISAWCLMGLVKDISRAQTHFMAVTLRRTTSHNPRTFYTLVDHEIIPFSWIEEAWANRVSALDESPCSPQALLARDAAERKKNDGALGSVLVISLELPPGDDRSPREALKNISVHVMQPLGLFNVHKDKGALFAALPVSCHVECLKNSLKGGAYSMRYVPYHPSPTD
;
A
#
# COMPACT_ATOMS: atom_id res chain seq x y z
N MET A 1 9.08 -18.05 5.39
CA MET A 1 9.29 -18.03 3.92
C MET A 1 9.04 -16.59 3.50
N VAL A 2 10.06 -15.86 3.04
CA VAL A 2 9.94 -14.40 2.84
C VAL A 2 9.06 -14.13 1.63
N TRP A 3 7.84 -13.62 1.87
CA TRP A 3 6.90 -13.23 0.84
C TRP A 3 7.41 -11.96 0.14
N ALA A 4 8.19 -12.13 -0.94
CA ALA A 4 8.65 -11.00 -1.75
C ALA A 4 7.47 -10.42 -2.56
N SER A 5 6.73 -9.50 -1.96
CA SER A 5 5.78 -8.66 -2.71
C SER A 5 6.56 -7.63 -3.52
N HIS A 6 6.48 -7.72 -4.85
CA HIS A 6 7.06 -6.74 -5.76
C HIS A 6 6.36 -5.39 -5.60
N SER A 7 7.05 -4.40 -5.03
CA SER A 7 6.55 -3.02 -4.94
C SER A 7 7.06 -2.22 -6.13
N ILE A 8 6.16 -1.72 -6.98
CA ILE A 8 6.51 -1.08 -8.27
C ILE A 8 6.35 0.44 -8.19
N MET A 9 7.25 1.14 -8.89
CA MET A 9 7.29 2.59 -9.02
C MET A 9 6.96 3.06 -10.44
N TYR A 10 6.32 4.22 -10.56
CA TYR A 10 6.08 4.91 -11.83
C TYR A 10 6.75 6.28 -11.85
N MET A 11 8.05 6.36 -12.10
CA MET A 11 8.82 7.60 -12.09
C MET A 11 10.08 7.49 -12.96
N SER A 12 10.34 8.43 -13.88
CA SER A 12 11.61 8.46 -14.63
C SER A 12 12.81 8.74 -13.71
N ASP A 13 14.00 8.23 -14.00
CA ASP A 13 15.19 8.32 -13.12
C ASP A 13 15.53 9.75 -12.67
N ASN A 14 15.38 10.74 -13.55
CA ASN A 14 15.62 12.15 -13.22
C ASN A 14 14.59 12.76 -12.24
N SER A 15 13.45 12.09 -12.05
CA SER A 15 12.37 12.53 -11.19
C SER A 15 12.50 12.04 -9.74
N LEU A 16 13.31 11.01 -9.49
CA LEU A 16 13.58 10.49 -8.14
C LEU A 16 14.25 11.52 -7.22
N ASN A 17 15.16 12.32 -7.78
CA ASN A 17 15.89 13.36 -7.06
C ASN A 17 15.08 14.65 -6.84
N TYR A 18 13.80 14.65 -7.24
CA TYR A 18 12.91 15.80 -7.10
C TYR A 18 12.27 15.83 -5.71
N THR A 19 11.91 17.03 -5.22
CA THR A 19 11.32 17.20 -3.88
C THR A 19 9.81 17.52 -3.90
N GLY A 20 9.24 17.93 -5.04
CA GLY A 20 7.80 18.18 -5.14
C GLY A 20 7.05 16.87 -5.24
N THR A 21 6.06 16.61 -4.40
CA THR A 21 5.37 15.30 -4.33
C THR A 21 4.09 15.26 -5.15
N SER A 22 3.58 16.41 -5.60
CA SER A 22 2.39 16.53 -6.45
C SER A 22 2.73 16.69 -7.94
N ILE A 23 1.80 16.31 -8.80
CA ILE A 23 1.84 16.54 -10.26
C ILE A 23 1.75 18.05 -10.52
N GLY A 24 2.62 18.56 -11.39
CA GLY A 24 2.68 19.98 -11.74
C GLY A 24 3.35 20.89 -10.70
N GLU A 25 3.67 20.37 -9.52
CA GLU A 25 4.34 21.13 -8.47
C GLU A 25 5.85 21.24 -8.75
N LYS A 26 6.38 22.46 -8.77
CA LYS A 26 7.81 22.69 -8.96
C LYS A 26 8.57 22.54 -7.63
N GLY A 27 9.06 21.34 -7.36
CA GLY A 27 10.07 21.10 -6.32
C GLY A 27 11.43 21.70 -6.64
N SER A 28 12.24 21.97 -5.62
CA SER A 28 13.67 22.27 -5.79
C SER A 28 14.45 20.98 -6.05
N LYS A 29 15.41 20.98 -6.98
CA LYS A 29 16.43 19.91 -7.03
C LYS A 29 17.19 19.98 -5.71
N ALA A 30 17.13 18.92 -4.90
CA ALA A 30 17.83 18.91 -3.64
C ALA A 30 19.35 19.00 -3.89
N ARG A 31 20.02 20.01 -3.32
CA ARG A 31 21.48 19.96 -3.16
C ARG A 31 21.76 19.01 -2.00
N LYS A 32 22.68 18.06 -2.21
CA LYS A 32 23.15 17.09 -1.20
C LYS A 32 23.43 17.84 0.12
N GLY A 33 22.60 17.62 1.15
CA GLY A 33 22.74 18.25 2.48
C GLY A 33 21.59 19.15 2.95
N GLY A 34 20.65 19.56 2.08
CA GLY A 34 19.43 20.24 2.52
C GLY A 34 18.36 19.20 2.85
N GLY A 35 18.00 19.02 4.13
CA GLY A 35 17.12 17.96 4.67
C GLY A 35 15.67 17.87 4.16
N LYS A 36 15.41 18.19 2.88
CA LYS A 36 14.13 17.93 2.19
C LYS A 36 14.16 16.53 1.59
N ARG A 37 13.17 15.70 1.93
CA ARG A 37 13.02 14.35 1.38
C ARG A 37 12.72 14.42 -0.11
N THR A 38 13.42 13.59 -0.87
CA THR A 38 13.20 13.41 -2.30
C THR A 38 12.11 12.39 -2.56
N ARG A 39 11.61 12.33 -3.79
CA ARG A 39 10.67 11.28 -4.22
C ARG A 39 11.26 9.88 -4.06
N GLY A 40 12.57 9.73 -4.27
CA GLY A 40 13.31 8.49 -4.01
C GLY A 40 13.30 8.09 -2.53
N ASP A 41 13.48 9.06 -1.62
CA ASP A 41 13.42 8.80 -0.17
C ASP A 41 12.01 8.36 0.25
N ILE A 42 10.98 9.03 -0.25
CA ILE A 42 9.58 8.68 0.01
C ILE A 42 9.28 7.28 -0.50
N PHE A 43 9.72 6.97 -1.71
CA PHE A 43 9.52 5.65 -2.30
C PHE A 43 10.23 4.55 -1.50
N SER A 44 11.49 4.76 -1.12
CA SER A 44 12.25 3.78 -0.33
C SER A 44 11.58 3.53 1.03
N ASP A 45 11.12 4.59 1.70
CA ASP A 45 10.41 4.46 2.98
C ASP A 45 9.07 3.72 2.79
N LEU A 46 8.30 4.05 1.74
CA LEU A 46 7.04 3.35 1.42
C LEU A 46 7.26 1.87 1.08
N GLN A 47 8.37 1.51 0.41
CA GLN A 47 8.71 0.11 0.14
C GLN A 47 9.08 -0.65 1.42
N GLN A 48 9.91 -0.07 2.28
CA GLN A 48 10.28 -0.69 3.56
C GLN A 48 9.06 -0.84 4.48
N TYR A 49 8.21 0.19 4.52
CA TYR A 49 6.90 0.14 5.16
C TYR A 49 6.06 -1.03 4.62
N ALA A 50 5.93 -1.14 3.29
CA ALA A 50 5.21 -2.23 2.63
C ALA A 50 5.67 -3.59 3.15
N LEU A 51 6.97 -3.88 3.00
CA LEU A 51 7.57 -5.15 3.34
C LEU A 51 7.35 -5.50 4.82
N SER A 52 7.39 -4.50 5.70
CA SER A 52 7.19 -4.69 7.13
C SER A 52 5.74 -4.96 7.53
N HIS A 53 4.76 -4.63 6.67
CA HIS A 53 3.32 -4.73 6.99
C HIS A 53 2.52 -5.66 6.06
N ASN A 54 3.10 -6.15 4.97
CA ASN A 54 2.39 -6.92 3.95
C ASN A 54 1.76 -8.20 4.52
N GLY A 55 2.53 -9.00 5.26
CA GLY A 55 2.08 -10.33 5.72
C GLY A 55 0.98 -10.31 6.77
N ASP A 56 0.97 -9.30 7.64
CA ASP A 56 0.10 -9.27 8.82
C ASP A 56 -0.91 -8.12 8.78
N THR A 57 -0.48 -6.90 8.46
CA THR A 57 -1.30 -5.70 8.61
C THR A 57 -2.10 -5.42 7.35
N LEU A 58 -1.42 -5.26 6.21
CA LEU A 58 -2.07 -4.86 4.95
C LEU A 58 -2.91 -5.98 4.37
N THR A 59 -2.44 -7.24 4.45
CA THR A 59 -3.22 -8.40 4.00
C THR A 59 -4.50 -8.56 4.83
N ILE A 60 -4.42 -8.54 6.16
CA ILE A 60 -5.62 -8.67 7.02
C ILE A 60 -6.56 -7.46 6.84
N SER A 61 -6.01 -6.25 6.70
CA SER A 61 -6.80 -5.05 6.42
C SER A 61 -7.56 -5.19 5.10
N ALA A 62 -6.92 -5.66 4.03
CA ALA A 62 -7.58 -5.89 2.75
C ALA A 62 -8.70 -6.94 2.87
N TRP A 63 -8.43 -8.07 3.54
CA TRP A 63 -9.47 -9.09 3.80
C TRP A 63 -10.72 -8.52 4.47
N CYS A 64 -10.51 -7.69 5.50
CA CYS A 64 -11.59 -7.14 6.31
C CYS A 64 -12.30 -5.95 5.62
N LEU A 65 -11.56 -4.91 5.26
CA LEU A 65 -12.10 -3.64 4.77
C LEU A 65 -12.70 -3.77 3.36
N MET A 66 -12.17 -4.67 2.54
CA MET A 66 -12.77 -4.98 1.23
C MET A 66 -13.82 -6.08 1.32
N GLY A 67 -14.08 -6.66 2.50
CA GLY A 67 -15.09 -7.71 2.67
C GLY A 67 -14.79 -9.00 1.89
N LEU A 68 -13.52 -9.32 1.65
CA LEU A 68 -13.09 -10.44 0.80
C LEU A 68 -13.47 -11.81 1.37
N VAL A 69 -13.73 -11.89 2.67
CA VAL A 69 -14.23 -13.11 3.32
C VAL A 69 -15.59 -13.52 2.72
N LYS A 70 -16.46 -12.55 2.45
CA LYS A 70 -17.81 -12.77 1.89
C LYS A 70 -17.77 -12.82 0.37
N ASP A 71 -16.97 -11.95 -0.25
CA ASP A 71 -16.86 -11.85 -1.69
C ASP A 71 -15.41 -11.60 -2.11
N ILE A 72 -14.69 -12.69 -2.38
CA ILE A 72 -13.31 -12.64 -2.83
C ILE A 72 -13.17 -12.02 -4.23
N SER A 73 -14.23 -12.01 -5.04
CA SER A 73 -14.20 -11.45 -6.40
C SER A 73 -14.00 -9.94 -6.39
N ARG A 74 -14.29 -9.26 -5.26
CA ARG A 74 -13.97 -7.84 -5.08
C ARG A 74 -12.50 -7.52 -5.26
N ALA A 75 -11.58 -8.46 -5.01
CA ALA A 75 -10.16 -8.26 -5.27
C ALA A 75 -9.82 -8.06 -6.75
N GLN A 76 -10.70 -8.47 -7.67
CA GLN A 76 -10.54 -8.30 -9.12
C GLN A 76 -11.16 -6.99 -9.63
N THR A 77 -12.09 -6.40 -8.88
CA THR A 77 -12.85 -5.21 -9.29
C THR A 77 -12.50 -3.96 -8.51
N HIS A 78 -11.90 -4.11 -7.32
CA HIS A 78 -11.52 -3.03 -6.43
C HIS A 78 -10.11 -3.23 -5.88
N PHE A 79 -9.54 -2.14 -5.37
CA PHE A 79 -8.30 -2.13 -4.60
C PHE A 79 -8.46 -1.27 -3.34
N MET A 80 -7.58 -1.44 -2.37
CA MET A 80 -7.52 -0.60 -1.18
C MET A 80 -6.46 0.48 -1.37
N ALA A 81 -6.84 1.74 -1.23
CA ALA A 81 -5.91 2.87 -1.20
C ALA A 81 -5.77 3.36 0.24
N VAL A 82 -4.54 3.66 0.67
CA VAL A 82 -4.25 4.23 1.99
C VAL A 82 -3.39 5.49 1.84
N THR A 83 -3.79 6.55 2.53
CA THR A 83 -2.99 7.76 2.67
C THR A 83 -2.31 7.78 4.02
N LEU A 84 -1.03 8.12 4.01
CA LEU A 84 -0.12 7.97 5.12
C LEU A 84 0.60 9.28 5.38
N ARG A 85 0.93 9.55 6.65
CA ARG A 85 1.75 10.70 7.05
C ARG A 85 3.04 10.24 7.69
N ARG A 86 4.17 10.75 7.21
CA ARG A 86 5.48 10.41 7.75
C ARG A 86 5.61 10.88 9.20
N THR A 87 6.05 9.99 10.08
CA THR A 87 6.41 10.28 11.48
C THR A 87 7.88 10.68 11.61
N THR A 88 8.36 10.91 12.83
CA THR A 88 9.81 11.06 13.11
C THR A 88 10.55 9.73 13.27
N SER A 89 9.85 8.59 13.22
CA SER A 89 10.44 7.28 13.50
C SER A 89 11.35 6.79 12.36
N HIS A 90 12.38 6.02 12.72
CA HIS A 90 13.24 5.30 11.77
C HIS A 90 12.91 3.80 11.67
N ASN A 91 11.88 3.32 12.37
CA ASN A 91 11.44 1.93 12.27
C ASN A 91 10.34 1.79 11.21
N PRO A 92 10.50 0.89 10.20
CA PRO A 92 9.51 0.66 9.14
C PRO A 92 8.08 0.40 9.62
N ARG A 93 7.90 -0.25 10.79
CA ARG A 93 6.57 -0.49 11.40
C ARG A 93 5.85 0.76 11.90
N THR A 94 6.59 1.88 11.97
CA THR A 94 6.12 3.14 12.57
C THR A 94 6.54 4.36 11.74
N PHE A 95 7.05 4.15 10.52
CA PHE A 95 7.37 5.24 9.59
C PHE A 95 6.18 6.16 9.35
N TYR A 96 4.98 5.60 9.38
CA TYR A 96 3.76 6.25 8.95
C TYR A 96 2.65 6.13 9.97
N THR A 97 1.80 7.16 10.04
CA THR A 97 0.46 7.08 10.64
C THR A 97 -0.59 7.09 9.54
N LEU A 98 -1.72 6.41 9.76
CA LEU A 98 -2.87 6.47 8.84
C LEU A 98 -3.45 7.88 8.82
N VAL A 99 -3.65 8.42 7.62
CA VAL A 99 -4.50 9.60 7.41
C VAL A 99 -5.90 9.10 7.08
N ASP A 100 -6.04 8.35 5.99
CA ASP A 100 -7.32 7.77 5.57
C ASP A 100 -7.13 6.50 4.72
N HIS A 101 -8.23 5.82 4.44
CA HIS A 101 -8.30 4.63 3.59
C HIS A 101 -9.58 4.65 2.75
N GLU A 102 -9.52 4.04 1.57
CA GLU A 102 -10.68 3.96 0.70
C GLU A 102 -10.63 2.69 -0.16
N ILE A 103 -11.79 2.09 -0.42
CA ILE A 103 -11.93 0.98 -1.36
C ILE A 103 -12.40 1.56 -2.70
N ILE A 104 -11.57 1.46 -3.73
CA ILE A 104 -11.77 2.15 -5.00
C ILE A 104 -11.89 1.12 -6.12
N PRO A 105 -12.85 1.25 -7.05
CA PRO A 105 -12.93 0.35 -8.19
C PRO A 105 -11.77 0.57 -9.17
N PHE A 106 -11.30 -0.49 -9.81
CA PHE A 106 -10.23 -0.39 -10.81
C PHE A 106 -10.60 0.51 -12.00
N SER A 107 -11.87 0.59 -12.36
CA SER A 107 -12.35 1.49 -13.42
C SER A 107 -11.98 2.95 -13.19
N TRP A 108 -11.68 3.34 -11.94
CA TRP A 108 -11.30 4.71 -11.59
C TRP A 108 -9.84 5.04 -11.90
N ILE A 109 -8.96 4.04 -11.96
CA ILE A 109 -7.51 4.23 -12.03
C ILE A 109 -6.93 3.92 -13.43
N GLU A 110 -7.63 3.09 -14.21
CA GLU A 110 -7.20 2.65 -15.55
C GLU A 110 -6.90 3.83 -16.49
N GLU A 111 -7.74 4.87 -16.53
CA GLU A 111 -7.52 6.05 -17.39
C GLU A 111 -6.31 6.89 -16.93
N ALA A 112 -6.13 7.04 -15.61
CA ALA A 112 -5.04 7.83 -15.04
C ALA A 112 -3.67 7.12 -15.12
N TRP A 113 -3.67 5.79 -15.33
CA TRP A 113 -2.45 4.96 -15.41
C TRP A 113 -2.08 4.54 -16.83
N ALA A 114 -3.01 4.60 -17.80
CA ALA A 114 -2.72 4.35 -19.21
C ALA A 114 -1.52 5.16 -19.75
N ASN A 115 -1.27 6.35 -19.17
CA ASN A 115 -0.20 7.26 -19.57
C ASN A 115 1.00 7.31 -18.59
N ARG A 116 1.08 6.41 -17.59
CA ARG A 116 2.18 6.39 -16.61
C ARG A 116 3.18 5.29 -16.97
N VAL A 117 4.43 5.68 -17.28
CA VAL A 117 5.55 4.76 -17.55
C VAL A 117 6.19 4.32 -16.21
N SER A 118 6.54 3.03 -16.09
CA SER A 118 7.20 2.48 -14.91
C SER A 118 8.65 2.99 -14.82
N ALA A 119 9.18 3.15 -13.61
CA ALA A 119 10.60 3.47 -13.40
C ALA A 119 11.53 2.33 -13.82
N LEU A 120 10.99 1.10 -13.82
CA LEU A 120 11.74 -0.15 -13.99
C LEU A 120 11.48 -0.82 -15.34
N ASP A 121 10.46 -0.37 -16.08
CA ASP A 121 10.03 -0.99 -17.34
C ASP A 121 9.44 0.11 -18.25
N GLU A 122 9.96 0.22 -19.48
CA GLU A 122 9.55 1.24 -20.45
C GLU A 122 8.12 1.01 -20.97
N SER A 123 7.51 -0.14 -20.67
CA SER A 123 6.13 -0.45 -21.03
C SER A 123 5.16 -0.03 -19.91
N PRO A 124 4.16 0.84 -20.20
CA PRO A 124 3.06 1.08 -19.28
C PRO A 124 2.38 -0.23 -18.91
N CYS A 125 2.36 -0.58 -17.63
CA CYS A 125 1.65 -1.76 -17.13
C CYS A 125 0.37 -1.32 -16.42
N SER A 126 -0.78 -1.77 -16.91
CA SER A 126 -2.06 -1.58 -16.21
C SER A 126 -1.98 -2.20 -14.81
N PRO A 127 -2.48 -1.51 -13.76
CA PRO A 127 -2.64 -2.08 -12.42
C PRO A 127 -3.36 -3.43 -12.41
N GLN A 128 -4.37 -3.62 -13.26
CA GLN A 128 -5.06 -4.89 -13.39
C GLN A 128 -4.19 -5.97 -14.03
N ALA A 129 -3.43 -5.63 -15.08
CA ALA A 129 -2.51 -6.58 -15.71
C ALA A 129 -1.42 -7.03 -14.73
N LEU A 130 -0.89 -6.10 -13.94
CA LEU A 130 0.06 -6.40 -12.88
C LEU A 130 -0.53 -7.39 -11.86
N LEU A 131 -1.73 -7.08 -11.35
CA LEU A 131 -2.40 -7.90 -10.36
C LEU A 131 -2.74 -9.30 -10.92
N ALA A 132 -3.16 -9.39 -12.18
CA ALA A 132 -3.45 -10.65 -12.84
C ALA A 132 -2.20 -11.54 -12.94
N ARG A 133 -1.04 -10.95 -13.28
CA ARG A 133 0.25 -11.66 -13.32
C ARG A 133 0.63 -12.18 -11.93
N ASP A 134 0.62 -11.32 -10.91
CA ASP A 134 0.96 -11.71 -9.53
C ASP A 134 0.00 -12.81 -9.02
N ALA A 135 -1.31 -12.69 -9.28
CA ALA A 135 -2.28 -13.69 -8.89
C ALA A 135 -2.04 -15.06 -9.56
N ALA A 136 -1.64 -15.08 -10.84
CA ALA A 136 -1.32 -16.31 -11.55
C ALA A 136 -0.04 -16.96 -11.01
N GLU A 137 1.00 -16.16 -10.76
CA GLU A 137 2.27 -16.63 -10.20
C GLU A 137 2.11 -17.22 -8.79
N ARG A 138 1.39 -16.52 -7.90
CA ARG A 138 1.14 -17.00 -6.54
C ARG A 138 0.29 -18.28 -6.51
N LYS A 139 -0.82 -18.31 -7.26
CA LYS A 139 -1.63 -19.53 -7.43
C LYS A 139 -0.79 -20.75 -7.80
N LYS A 140 0.19 -20.57 -8.69
CA LYS A 140 1.08 -21.63 -9.15
C LYS A 140 2.13 -22.02 -8.11
N ASN A 141 2.73 -21.03 -7.44
CA ASN A 141 3.96 -21.24 -6.67
C ASN A 141 3.73 -21.45 -5.16
N ASP A 142 2.67 -20.88 -4.60
CA ASP A 142 2.47 -20.84 -3.14
C ASP A 142 1.02 -21.15 -2.71
N GLY A 143 0.13 -21.49 -3.65
CA GLY A 143 -1.23 -21.94 -3.35
C GLY A 143 -2.19 -20.81 -2.94
N ALA A 144 -1.88 -19.56 -3.27
CA ALA A 144 -2.81 -18.45 -3.06
C ALA A 144 -4.14 -18.66 -3.80
N LEU A 145 -5.22 -18.12 -3.24
CA LEU A 145 -6.54 -18.02 -3.87
C LEU A 145 -6.57 -16.97 -4.99
N GLY A 146 -5.61 -16.05 -4.98
CA GLY A 146 -5.48 -14.91 -5.88
C GLY A 146 -4.66 -13.81 -5.20
N SER A 147 -4.81 -12.59 -5.67
CA SER A 147 -4.14 -11.43 -5.11
C SER A 147 -5.09 -10.25 -4.99
N VAL A 148 -4.79 -9.35 -4.06
CA VAL A 148 -5.44 -8.05 -3.90
C VAL A 148 -4.41 -6.95 -4.03
N LEU A 149 -4.79 -5.82 -4.62
CA LEU A 149 -3.92 -4.66 -4.72
C LEU A 149 -4.15 -3.70 -3.54
N VAL A 150 -3.06 -3.29 -2.92
CA VAL A 150 -3.02 -2.15 -2.00
C VAL A 150 -2.14 -1.06 -2.59
N ILE A 151 -2.60 0.19 -2.55
CA ILE A 151 -1.83 1.36 -2.98
C ILE A 151 -1.61 2.27 -1.78
N SER A 152 -0.35 2.53 -1.45
CA SER A 152 0.04 3.40 -0.34
C SER A 152 0.63 4.71 -0.86
N LEU A 153 0.14 5.83 -0.34
CA LEU A 153 0.58 7.17 -0.70
C LEU A 153 0.99 7.98 0.53
N GLU A 154 2.12 8.67 0.45
CA GLU A 154 2.52 9.62 1.49
C GLU A 154 1.93 11.01 1.20
N LEU A 155 1.21 11.57 2.17
CA LEU A 155 0.74 12.96 2.17
C LEU A 155 1.73 13.86 2.91
N PRO A 156 1.99 15.08 2.40
CA PRO A 156 2.75 16.08 3.13
C PRO A 156 2.03 16.54 4.41
N PRO A 157 2.74 17.13 5.39
CA PRO A 157 2.11 17.67 6.59
C PRO A 157 1.01 18.70 6.26
N GLY A 158 -0.15 18.56 6.89
CA GLY A 158 -1.31 19.44 6.69
C GLY A 158 -2.17 19.11 5.45
N ASP A 159 -1.81 18.09 4.67
CA ASP A 159 -2.63 17.58 3.58
C ASP A 159 -3.48 16.39 4.08
N ASP A 160 -4.79 16.57 4.07
CA ASP A 160 -5.80 15.60 4.52
C ASP A 160 -6.73 15.16 3.37
N ARG A 161 -6.27 15.29 2.12
CA ARG A 161 -7.03 14.83 0.95
C ARG A 161 -7.37 13.34 1.04
N SER A 162 -8.53 12.99 0.47
CA SER A 162 -8.98 11.61 0.39
C SER A 162 -8.01 10.74 -0.44
N PRO A 163 -7.94 9.42 -0.22
CA PRO A 163 -7.08 8.54 -1.01
C PRO A 163 -7.35 8.63 -2.52
N ARG A 164 -8.63 8.76 -2.89
CA ARG A 164 -9.05 8.97 -4.28
C ARG A 164 -8.50 10.28 -4.88
N GLU A 165 -8.53 11.39 -4.15
CA GLU A 165 -7.94 12.67 -4.60
C GLU A 165 -6.41 12.63 -4.62
N ALA A 166 -5.80 11.96 -3.65
CA ALA A 166 -4.36 11.78 -3.57
C ALA A 166 -3.81 11.01 -4.77
N LEU A 167 -4.46 9.92 -5.19
CA LEU A 167 -4.07 9.13 -6.37
C LEU A 167 -3.97 9.94 -7.67
N LYS A 168 -4.85 10.93 -7.83
CA LYS A 168 -4.84 11.83 -9.00
C LYS A 168 -3.64 12.78 -8.98
N ASN A 169 -3.27 13.26 -7.81
CA ASN A 169 -2.38 14.41 -7.68
C ASN A 169 -0.96 14.03 -7.21
N ILE A 170 -0.78 12.91 -6.54
CA ILE A 170 0.51 12.52 -5.99
C ILE A 170 1.30 11.69 -7.00
N SER A 171 2.55 12.10 -7.21
CA SER A 171 3.44 11.43 -8.15
C SER A 171 4.12 10.19 -7.57
N VAL A 172 4.24 10.09 -6.24
CA VAL A 172 4.94 8.99 -5.56
C VAL A 172 3.95 8.09 -4.82
N HIS A 173 3.90 6.83 -5.21
CA HIS A 173 3.06 5.81 -4.57
C HIS A 173 3.75 4.45 -4.73
N VAL A 174 3.39 3.49 -3.87
CA VAL A 174 3.76 2.09 -4.04
C VAL A 174 2.52 1.26 -4.30
N MET A 175 2.60 0.38 -5.28
CA MET A 175 1.60 -0.63 -5.58
C MET A 175 2.04 -1.97 -5.03
N GLN A 176 1.21 -2.59 -4.21
CA GLN A 176 1.53 -3.77 -3.43
C GLN A 176 0.51 -4.88 -3.76
N PRO A 177 0.81 -5.78 -4.69
CA PRO A 177 0.06 -7.02 -4.84
C PRO A 177 0.30 -7.91 -3.62
N LEU A 178 -0.78 -8.27 -2.93
CA LEU A 178 -0.77 -9.12 -1.75
C LEU A 178 -1.48 -10.43 -2.04
N GLY A 179 -0.82 -11.55 -1.75
CA GLY A 179 -1.42 -12.88 -1.93
C GLY A 179 -2.55 -13.12 -0.95
N LEU A 180 -3.66 -13.66 -1.46
CA LEU A 180 -4.82 -14.04 -0.68
C LEU A 180 -4.73 -15.52 -0.31
N PHE A 181 -4.44 -15.83 0.95
CA PHE A 181 -4.30 -17.21 1.44
C PHE A 181 -5.46 -17.64 2.33
N ASN A 182 -5.79 -18.94 2.34
CA ASN A 182 -6.81 -19.50 3.22
C ASN A 182 -6.54 -19.21 4.71
N VAL A 183 -5.27 -19.27 5.14
CA VAL A 183 -4.89 -18.95 6.53
C VAL A 183 -5.28 -17.53 6.95
N HIS A 184 -5.28 -16.58 6.01
CA HIS A 184 -5.72 -15.21 6.26
C HIS A 184 -7.23 -15.06 6.16
N LYS A 185 -7.89 -15.85 5.30
CA LYS A 185 -9.35 -15.91 5.22
C LYS A 185 -9.97 -16.33 6.56
N ASP A 186 -9.43 -17.36 7.20
CA ASP A 186 -9.93 -17.86 8.48
C ASP A 186 -9.75 -16.82 9.60
N LYS A 187 -8.57 -16.19 9.67
CA LYS A 187 -8.32 -15.06 10.58
C LYS A 187 -9.28 -13.90 10.31
N GLY A 188 -9.43 -13.52 9.04
CA GLY A 188 -10.34 -12.45 8.62
C GLY A 188 -11.80 -12.76 8.95
N ALA A 189 -12.22 -14.03 8.87
CA ALA A 189 -13.58 -14.46 9.19
C ALA A 189 -13.93 -14.21 10.66
N LEU A 190 -12.96 -14.35 11.58
CA LEU A 190 -13.15 -14.00 12.99
C LEU A 190 -13.47 -12.51 13.19
N PHE A 191 -12.94 -11.65 12.31
CA PHE A 191 -13.15 -10.20 12.39
C PHE A 191 -14.26 -9.69 11.46
N ALA A 192 -14.75 -10.49 10.51
CA ALA A 192 -15.64 -10.05 9.44
C ALA A 192 -17.01 -9.52 9.90
N ALA A 193 -17.40 -9.77 11.15
CA ALA A 193 -18.62 -9.24 11.76
C ALA A 193 -18.42 -7.87 12.43
N LEU A 194 -17.18 -7.39 12.58
CA LEU A 194 -16.91 -6.12 13.22
C LEU A 194 -17.28 -4.94 12.31
N PRO A 195 -17.69 -3.79 12.88
CA PRO A 195 -17.84 -2.55 12.13
C PRO A 195 -16.54 -2.11 11.46
N VAL A 196 -16.66 -1.42 10.32
CA VAL A 196 -15.50 -0.85 9.58
C VAL A 196 -14.60 -0.02 10.49
N SER A 197 -15.16 0.77 11.42
CA SER A 197 -14.40 1.59 12.36
C SER A 197 -13.45 0.77 13.25
N CYS A 198 -13.80 -0.46 13.61
CA CYS A 198 -12.93 -1.35 14.38
C CYS A 198 -11.70 -1.77 13.56
N HIS A 199 -11.90 -2.11 12.28
CA HIS A 199 -10.81 -2.47 11.38
C HIS A 199 -9.86 -1.30 11.10
N VAL A 200 -10.41 -0.08 11.00
CA VAL A 200 -9.63 1.15 10.88
C VAL A 200 -8.79 1.37 12.14
N GLU A 201 -9.35 1.13 13.33
CA GLU A 201 -8.59 1.23 14.59
C GLU A 201 -7.48 0.17 14.68
N CYS A 202 -7.75 -1.07 14.25
CA CYS A 202 -6.72 -2.10 14.13
C CYS A 202 -5.56 -1.68 13.22
N LEU A 203 -5.87 -1.11 12.05
CA LEU A 203 -4.86 -0.59 11.13
C LEU A 203 -4.05 0.54 11.79
N LYS A 204 -4.70 1.49 12.46
CA LYS A 204 -4.02 2.56 13.21
C LYS A 204 -3.07 2.02 14.27
N ASN A 205 -3.48 1.00 15.03
CA ASN A 205 -2.64 0.38 16.04
C ASN A 205 -1.44 -0.33 15.43
N SER A 206 -1.62 -1.05 14.32
CA SER A 206 -0.52 -1.66 13.58
C SER A 206 0.54 -0.65 13.15
N LEU A 207 0.11 0.52 12.64
CA LEU A 207 0.99 1.61 12.21
C LEU A 207 1.69 2.34 13.38
N LYS A 208 1.24 2.12 14.62
CA LYS A 208 1.94 2.54 15.83
C LYS A 208 2.92 1.48 16.35
N GLY A 209 3.23 0.46 15.55
CA GLY A 209 4.10 -0.65 15.91
C GLY A 209 3.39 -1.77 16.67
N GLY A 210 2.05 -1.75 16.70
CA GLY A 210 1.25 -2.80 17.30
C GLY A 210 0.98 -3.97 16.34
N ALA A 211 0.30 -4.99 16.87
CA ALA A 211 -0.39 -6.00 16.09
C ALA A 211 -1.73 -5.45 15.56
N TYR A 212 -2.28 -6.12 14.54
CA TYR A 212 -3.61 -5.80 14.03
C TYR A 212 -4.69 -6.16 15.06
N SER A 213 -5.06 -5.19 15.90
CA SER A 213 -5.92 -5.39 17.06
C SER A 213 -6.63 -4.10 17.46
N MET A 214 -7.85 -4.23 18.01
CA MET A 214 -8.64 -3.10 18.51
C MET A 214 -7.99 -2.38 19.70
N ARG A 215 -7.07 -3.06 20.39
CA ARG A 215 -6.24 -2.48 21.44
C ARG A 215 -4.79 -2.53 21.03
N TYR A 216 -4.01 -1.55 21.47
CA TYR A 216 -2.57 -1.59 21.25
C TYR A 216 -1.95 -2.79 21.98
N VAL A 217 -1.39 -3.68 21.20
CA VAL A 217 -0.56 -4.81 21.65
C VAL A 217 0.72 -4.72 20.83
N PRO A 218 1.91 -4.61 21.43
CA PRO A 218 3.15 -4.55 20.67
C PRO A 218 3.27 -5.70 19.67
N TYR A 219 3.74 -5.40 18.46
CA TYR A 219 3.96 -6.44 17.47
C TYR A 219 5.14 -7.32 17.89
N HIS A 220 4.89 -8.61 17.96
CA HIS A 220 5.92 -9.63 18.12
C HIS A 220 5.93 -10.48 16.84
N PRO A 221 7.01 -10.46 16.04
CA PRO A 221 7.07 -11.26 14.83
C PRO A 221 6.91 -12.73 15.18
N SER A 222 5.94 -13.40 14.55
CA SER A 222 5.85 -14.85 14.69
C SER A 222 6.94 -15.51 13.82
N PRO A 223 7.45 -16.70 14.17
CA PRO A 223 8.38 -17.45 13.31
C PRO A 223 7.78 -17.80 11.93
N THR A 224 6.47 -17.65 11.77
CA THR A 224 5.71 -17.97 10.56
C THR A 224 5.30 -16.74 9.72
N ASP A 225 5.61 -15.52 10.19
CA ASP A 225 5.32 -14.27 9.47
C ASP A 225 6.33 -14.01 8.33
#